data_AF-A0A562ISW1-F1
#
_entry.id   AF-A0A562ISW1-F1
#
_cell.length_a   1.000
_cell.length_b   1.000
_cell.length_c   1.000
_cell.angle_alpha   90.00
_cell.angle_beta   90.00
_cell.angle_gamma   90.00
#
_symmetry.space_group_name_H-M   'P 1'
#
loop_
_entity.id
_entity.type
_entity.pdbx_description
1 polymer ?
#
loop_
_entity_poly.entity_id
_entity_poly.type
_entity_poly.pdbx_seq_one_letter_code
_entity_poly.pdbx_strand_id
1 'polypeptide(L)'
;MVVRDRTAEPAPGGYPVCYVNAFQTQPGVAEVPDDLLLRDGGALVADPDWPDEHLLDVSTADRQERVADLVGGWIDGCADDGFAAVELDNLDSWTRSRGLLERADAEATARLLVDRAHAAGLAVAQKNAPELDGAALGFDFAVAEDCGAYDECAVFTDAHPVVLDVEYTDEGFAAACDLADDLAGLSVQRRDLAVSLPDDPDYVAEWCPAR
;
A
#
# COMPACT_ATOMS: atom_id res chain seq x y z
N MET A 1 -8.68 -4.91 11.49
CA MET A 1 -7.85 -5.27 10.33
C MET A 1 -6.44 -5.53 10.83
N VAL A 2 -5.70 -6.46 10.25
CA VAL A 2 -4.28 -6.67 10.57
C VAL A 2 -3.52 -6.87 9.27
N VAL A 3 -2.59 -5.98 8.97
CA VAL A 3 -1.73 -6.05 7.79
C VAL A 3 -0.52 -6.93 8.11
N ARG A 4 -0.15 -7.83 7.20
CA ARG A 4 1.06 -8.67 7.26
C ARG A 4 1.69 -8.71 5.89
N ASP A 5 3.02 -8.72 5.84
CA ASP A 5 3.78 -8.95 4.60
C ASP A 5 3.34 -10.25 3.92
N ARG A 6 3.32 -10.27 2.58
CA ARG A 6 2.99 -11.45 1.77
C ARG A 6 3.84 -12.69 2.01
N THR A 7 4.97 -12.56 2.69
CA THR A 7 5.83 -13.70 3.09
C THR A 7 5.50 -14.25 4.48
N ALA A 8 4.58 -13.62 5.22
CA ALA A 8 4.15 -14.02 6.55
C ALA A 8 2.78 -14.73 6.51
N GLU A 9 2.53 -15.56 7.52
CA GLU A 9 1.19 -16.16 7.69
C GLU A 9 0.14 -15.08 8.01
N PRO A 10 -1.10 -15.22 7.51
CA PRO A 10 -2.19 -14.34 7.89
C PRO A 10 -2.39 -14.29 9.41
N ALA A 11 -2.71 -13.11 9.93
CA ALA A 11 -2.97 -12.97 11.36
C ALA A 11 -4.20 -13.81 11.79
N PRO A 12 -4.10 -14.60 12.88
CA PRO A 12 -5.24 -15.38 13.35
C PRO A 12 -6.30 -14.45 13.96
N GLY A 13 -7.52 -14.54 13.42
CA GLY A 13 -8.64 -13.71 13.86
C GLY A 13 -8.60 -12.28 13.31
N GLY A 14 -9.77 -11.68 13.16
CA GLY A 14 -9.91 -10.37 12.51
C GLY A 14 -9.96 -10.47 10.98
N TYR A 15 -9.59 -9.38 10.32
CA TYR A 15 -9.59 -9.25 8.86
C TYR A 15 -8.14 -9.13 8.38
N PRO A 16 -7.52 -10.23 7.90
CA PRO A 16 -6.11 -10.24 7.51
C PRO A 16 -5.92 -9.62 6.12
N VAL A 17 -4.99 -8.67 6.02
CA VAL A 17 -4.64 -7.97 4.79
C VAL A 17 -3.19 -8.28 4.45
N CYS A 18 -2.96 -8.69 3.20
CA CYS A 18 -1.66 -9.05 2.67
C CYS A 18 -0.99 -7.80 2.09
N TYR A 19 0.08 -7.32 2.70
CA TYR A 19 0.90 -6.26 2.16
C TYR A 19 1.68 -6.77 0.94
N VAL A 20 1.56 -6.05 -0.17
CA VAL A 20 2.30 -6.31 -1.40
C VAL A 20 2.94 -5.00 -1.86
N ASN A 21 4.28 -4.93 -1.80
CA ASN A 21 5.02 -3.87 -2.49
C ASN A 21 4.83 -4.06 -4.00
N ALA A 22 3.88 -3.31 -4.58
CA ALA A 22 3.35 -3.58 -5.92
C ALA A 22 4.09 -2.80 -7.02
N PHE A 23 4.90 -1.80 -6.65
CA PHE A 23 5.55 -0.87 -7.57
C PHE A 23 7.05 -0.72 -7.32
N GLN A 24 7.61 -1.43 -6.34
CA GLN A 24 9.04 -1.48 -6.08
C GLN A 24 9.50 -2.91 -5.75
N THR A 25 10.80 -3.15 -5.85
CA THR A 25 11.41 -4.35 -5.27
C THR A 25 11.45 -4.23 -3.76
N GLN A 26 11.35 -5.36 -3.06
CA GLN A 26 11.53 -5.41 -1.61
C GLN A 26 12.76 -6.26 -1.25
N PRO A 27 13.57 -5.89 -0.25
CA PRO A 27 14.72 -6.68 0.17
C PRO A 27 14.30 -8.01 0.78
N GLY A 28 15.04 -9.09 0.46
CA GLY A 28 14.85 -10.40 1.11
C GLY A 28 13.69 -11.24 0.57
N VAL A 29 12.99 -10.80 -0.48
CA VAL A 29 11.91 -11.56 -1.15
C VAL A 29 12.29 -11.97 -2.58
N ALA A 30 11.37 -12.62 -3.29
CA ALA A 30 11.60 -13.11 -4.65
C ALA A 30 12.10 -12.01 -5.61
N GLU A 31 13.09 -12.35 -6.44
CA GLU A 31 13.70 -11.42 -7.39
C GLU A 31 12.72 -10.99 -8.48
N VAL A 32 12.73 -9.69 -8.80
CA VAL A 32 12.02 -9.11 -9.94
C VAL A 32 12.89 -9.25 -11.19
N PRO A 33 12.34 -9.63 -12.37
CA PRO A 33 13.08 -9.65 -13.63
C PRO A 33 13.75 -8.30 -13.93
N ASP A 34 15.03 -8.33 -14.29
CA ASP A 34 15.85 -7.12 -14.48
C ASP A 34 15.27 -6.12 -15.51
N ASP A 35 14.55 -6.62 -16.51
CA ASP A 35 13.95 -5.81 -17.57
C ASP A 35 12.60 -5.19 -17.19
N LEU A 36 12.06 -5.54 -16.02
CA LEU A 36 10.92 -4.88 -15.38
C LEU A 36 11.35 -3.84 -14.34
N LEU A 37 12.64 -3.58 -14.19
CA LEU A 37 13.14 -2.53 -13.30
C LEU A 37 13.35 -1.22 -14.06
N LEU A 38 12.89 -0.12 -13.45
CA LEU A 38 13.03 1.20 -14.01
C LEU A 38 14.49 1.62 -14.05
N ARG A 39 14.93 2.13 -15.20
CA ARG A 39 16.32 2.56 -15.41
C ARG A 39 16.41 3.98 -15.96
N ASP A 40 17.38 4.71 -15.45
CA ASP A 40 17.83 6.01 -15.98
C ASP A 40 19.29 5.90 -16.44
N GLY A 41 19.56 6.10 -17.72
CA GLY A 41 20.93 5.99 -18.25
C GLY A 41 21.61 4.63 -18.00
N GLY A 42 20.82 3.57 -17.80
CA GLY A 42 21.29 2.21 -17.49
C GLY A 42 21.46 1.91 -15.99
N ALA A 43 21.37 2.90 -15.11
CA ALA A 43 21.33 2.69 -13.65
C ALA A 43 19.90 2.41 -13.19
N LEU A 44 19.74 1.57 -12.17
CA LEU A 44 18.43 1.34 -11.54
C LEU A 44 17.96 2.62 -10.84
N VAL A 45 16.67 2.89 -10.91
CA VAL A 45 16.03 3.98 -10.16
C VAL A 45 15.62 3.43 -8.81
N ALA A 46 16.37 3.79 -7.78
CA ALA A 46 16.06 3.48 -6.39
C ALA A 46 15.14 4.54 -5.77
N ASP A 47 14.36 4.12 -4.78
CA ASP A 47 13.64 5.02 -3.90
C ASP A 47 14.64 5.86 -3.07
N PRO A 48 14.49 7.20 -2.99
CA PRO A 48 15.38 8.04 -2.20
C PRO A 48 15.34 7.74 -0.69
N ASP A 49 14.19 7.31 -0.17
CA ASP A 49 13.99 7.01 1.24
C ASP A 49 14.33 5.54 1.56
N TRP A 50 14.22 4.67 0.55
CA TRP A 50 14.55 3.24 0.61
C TRP A 50 15.56 2.83 -0.49
N PRO A 51 16.87 3.10 -0.31
CA PRO A 51 17.86 3.00 -1.39
C PRO A 51 18.18 1.57 -1.87
N ASP A 52 17.69 0.55 -1.17
CA ASP A 52 17.73 -0.86 -1.57
C ASP A 52 16.45 -1.32 -2.29
N GLU A 53 15.44 -0.46 -2.40
CA GLU A 53 14.21 -0.67 -3.16
C GLU A 53 14.27 0.05 -4.51
N HIS A 54 14.01 -0.68 -5.59
CA HIS A 54 14.08 -0.19 -6.96
C HIS A 54 12.69 -0.16 -7.58
N LEU A 55 12.37 0.93 -8.29
CA LEU A 55 11.06 1.12 -8.91
C LEU A 55 10.86 0.12 -10.05
N LEU A 56 9.63 -0.38 -10.18
CA LEU A 56 9.19 -1.17 -11.33
C LEU A 56 8.97 -0.25 -12.53
N ASP A 57 9.34 -0.72 -13.71
CA ASP A 57 9.10 -0.02 -14.96
C ASP A 57 7.67 -0.30 -15.43
N VAL A 58 6.79 0.69 -15.26
CA VAL A 58 5.39 0.65 -15.73
C VAL A 58 5.14 1.63 -16.89
N SER A 59 6.20 2.10 -17.54
CA SER A 59 6.14 3.19 -18.54
C SER A 59 5.47 2.83 -19.88
N THR A 60 5.14 1.57 -20.12
CA THR A 60 4.48 1.12 -21.36
C THR A 60 3.45 0.05 -21.06
N ALA A 61 2.42 -0.06 -21.90
CA ALA A 61 1.39 -1.09 -21.75
C ALA A 61 1.95 -2.52 -21.65
N ASP A 62 2.97 -2.86 -22.47
CA ASP A 62 3.65 -4.16 -22.39
C ASP A 62 4.27 -4.41 -21.00
N ARG A 63 4.92 -3.39 -20.44
CA ARG A 63 5.51 -3.49 -19.11
C ARG A 63 4.46 -3.51 -18.02
N GLN A 64 3.39 -2.73 -18.15
CA GLN A 64 2.26 -2.73 -17.22
C GLN A 64 1.62 -4.12 -17.12
N GLU A 65 1.38 -4.79 -18.25
CA GLU A 65 0.87 -6.17 -18.29
C GLU A 65 1.84 -7.14 -17.62
N ARG A 66 3.14 -7.04 -17.92
CA ARG A 66 4.16 -7.94 -17.36
C ARG A 66 4.40 -7.73 -15.87
N VAL A 67 4.34 -6.49 -15.39
CA VAL A 67 4.35 -6.15 -13.97
C VAL A 67 3.09 -6.70 -13.31
N ALA A 68 1.92 -6.54 -13.93
CA ALA A 68 0.67 -7.09 -13.42
C ALA A 68 0.68 -8.62 -13.36
N ASP A 69 1.31 -9.32 -14.30
CA ASP A 69 1.49 -10.77 -14.24
C ASP A 69 2.40 -11.19 -13.08
N LEU A 70 3.53 -10.48 -12.89
CA LEU A 70 4.48 -10.75 -11.81
C LEU A 70 3.85 -10.53 -10.43
N VAL A 71 3.34 -9.32 -10.19
CA VAL A 71 2.71 -8.92 -8.94
C VAL A 71 1.41 -9.69 -8.73
N GLY A 72 0.70 -10.00 -9.82
CA GLY A 72 -0.50 -10.84 -9.80
C GLY A 72 -0.23 -12.24 -9.23
N GLY A 73 0.92 -12.83 -9.53
CA GLY A 73 1.34 -14.09 -8.89
C GLY A 73 1.58 -13.95 -7.38
N TRP A 74 1.97 -12.78 -6.89
CA TRP A 74 2.08 -12.52 -5.45
C TRP A 74 0.70 -12.35 -4.80
N ILE A 75 -0.22 -11.65 -5.47
CA ILE A 75 -1.62 -11.50 -5.05
C ILE A 75 -2.31 -12.87 -4.98
N ASP A 76 -2.09 -13.75 -5.96
CA ASP A 76 -2.61 -15.12 -5.91
C ASP A 76 -2.07 -15.89 -4.70
N GLY A 77 -0.78 -15.74 -4.41
CA GLY A 77 -0.17 -16.34 -3.21
C GLY A 77 -0.86 -15.90 -1.93
N CYS A 78 -1.18 -14.60 -1.79
CA CYS A 78 -1.96 -14.10 -0.66
C CYS A 78 -3.34 -14.77 -0.56
N ALA A 79 -4.02 -14.99 -1.69
CA ALA A 79 -5.32 -15.68 -1.71
C ALA A 79 -5.18 -17.15 -1.28
N ASP A 80 -4.17 -17.85 -1.80
CA ASP A 80 -3.88 -19.24 -1.47
C ASP A 80 -3.52 -19.42 0.02
N ASP A 81 -2.81 -18.44 0.60
CA ASP A 81 -2.45 -18.42 2.02
C ASP A 81 -3.63 -18.06 2.94
N GLY A 82 -4.75 -17.60 2.38
CA GLY A 82 -6.00 -17.35 3.11
C GLY A 82 -6.16 -15.93 3.64
N PHE A 83 -5.47 -14.95 3.07
CA PHE A 83 -5.76 -13.54 3.32
C PHE A 83 -7.16 -13.15 2.82
N ALA A 84 -7.75 -12.11 3.42
CA ALA A 84 -9.06 -11.61 3.02
C ALA A 84 -8.97 -10.43 2.05
N ALA A 85 -7.82 -9.74 2.04
CA ALA A 85 -7.55 -8.62 1.16
C ALA A 85 -6.05 -8.49 0.87
N VAL A 86 -5.72 -7.68 -0.11
CA VAL A 86 -4.35 -7.19 -0.37
C VAL A 86 -4.29 -5.67 -0.21
N GLU A 87 -3.17 -5.16 0.25
CA GLU A 87 -2.81 -3.73 0.23
C GLU A 87 -1.70 -3.57 -0.80
N LEU A 88 -1.94 -2.74 -1.83
CA LEU A 88 -0.96 -2.49 -2.90
C LEU A 88 -0.15 -1.25 -2.58
N ASP A 89 1.09 -1.43 -2.18
CA ASP A 89 1.98 -0.34 -1.75
C ASP A 89 2.79 0.27 -2.91
N ASN A 90 3.35 1.46 -2.65
CA ASN A 90 4.16 2.27 -3.58
C ASN A 90 3.42 2.69 -4.86
N LEU A 91 2.08 2.80 -4.78
CA LEU A 91 1.24 3.31 -5.88
C LEU A 91 1.78 4.64 -6.43
N ASP A 92 2.29 5.50 -5.55
CA ASP A 92 2.84 6.84 -5.79
C ASP A 92 4.29 6.88 -6.32
N SER A 93 4.88 5.73 -6.66
CA SER A 93 6.26 5.61 -7.16
C SER A 93 6.60 6.55 -8.34
N TRP A 94 5.62 6.99 -9.13
CA TRP A 94 5.83 7.97 -10.21
C TRP A 94 6.41 9.29 -9.70
N THR A 95 6.09 9.69 -8.46
CA THR A 95 6.60 10.92 -7.83
C THR A 95 8.11 10.86 -7.58
N ARG A 96 8.65 9.65 -7.37
CA ARG A 96 10.07 9.37 -7.09
C ARG A 96 10.84 8.87 -8.33
N SER A 97 10.16 8.76 -9.47
CA SER A 97 10.71 8.26 -10.74
C SER A 97 11.65 9.22 -11.50
N ARG A 98 11.88 10.43 -10.99
CA ARG A 98 12.62 11.51 -11.69
C ARG A 98 11.99 11.93 -13.03
N GLY A 99 10.67 11.77 -13.14
CA GLY A 99 9.91 12.11 -14.35
C GLY A 99 9.97 11.05 -15.45
N LEU A 100 10.40 9.83 -15.13
CA LEU A 100 10.42 8.69 -16.06
C LEU A 100 9.08 7.95 -16.10
N LEU A 101 8.27 8.07 -15.04
CA LEU A 101 6.91 7.55 -14.97
C LEU A 101 5.93 8.70 -14.77
N GLU A 102 4.75 8.56 -15.35
CA GLU A 102 3.62 9.46 -15.14
C GLU A 102 2.57 8.84 -14.22
N ARG A 103 1.72 9.67 -13.61
CA ARG A 103 0.58 9.18 -12.81
C ARG A 103 -0.31 8.21 -13.60
N ALA A 104 -0.48 8.46 -14.90
CA ALA A 104 -1.29 7.62 -15.78
C ALA A 104 -0.73 6.19 -15.91
N ASP A 105 0.58 6.00 -15.80
CA ASP A 105 1.23 4.69 -15.84
C ASP A 105 0.89 3.87 -14.58
N ALA A 106 0.92 4.54 -13.42
CA ALA A 106 0.51 3.94 -12.15
C ALA A 106 -0.99 3.61 -12.15
N GLU A 107 -1.85 4.52 -12.60
CA GLU A 107 -3.29 4.28 -12.73
C GLU A 107 -3.60 3.09 -13.67
N ALA A 108 -2.90 2.96 -14.79
CA ALA A 108 -3.09 1.86 -15.72
C ALA A 108 -2.70 0.50 -15.09
N THR A 109 -1.55 0.47 -14.41
CA THR A 109 -1.07 -0.74 -13.71
C THR A 109 -1.98 -1.10 -12.54
N ALA A 110 -2.39 -0.11 -11.75
CA ALA A 110 -3.27 -0.32 -10.59
C ALA A 110 -4.60 -0.97 -10.99
N ARG A 111 -5.23 -0.56 -12.12
CA ARG A 111 -6.45 -1.20 -12.62
C ARG A 111 -6.24 -2.70 -12.91
N LEU A 112 -5.12 -3.07 -13.52
CA LEU A 112 -4.80 -4.48 -13.80
C LEU A 112 -4.65 -5.29 -12.51
N LEU A 113 -4.01 -4.70 -11.49
CA LEU A 113 -3.81 -5.36 -10.19
C LEU A 113 -5.09 -5.47 -9.36
N VAL A 114 -5.94 -4.44 -9.39
CA VAL A 114 -7.28 -4.45 -8.80
C VAL A 114 -8.12 -5.56 -9.43
N ASP A 115 -8.18 -5.62 -10.77
CA ASP A 115 -8.89 -6.68 -11.50
C ASP A 115 -8.36 -8.07 -11.10
N ARG A 116 -7.04 -8.21 -10.92
CA ARG A 116 -6.41 -9.47 -10.50
C ARG A 116 -6.81 -9.87 -9.07
N ALA A 117 -6.78 -8.93 -8.13
CA ALA A 117 -7.16 -9.16 -6.74
C ALA A 117 -8.64 -9.57 -6.63
N HIS A 118 -9.53 -8.86 -7.32
CA HIS A 118 -10.94 -9.21 -7.38
C HIS A 118 -11.18 -10.58 -8.02
N ALA A 119 -10.45 -10.93 -9.09
CA ALA A 119 -10.51 -12.25 -9.70
C ALA A 119 -10.04 -13.37 -8.76
N ALA A 120 -9.10 -13.07 -7.85
CA ALA A 120 -8.65 -13.98 -6.80
C ALA A 120 -9.60 -14.04 -5.58
N GLY A 121 -10.67 -13.23 -5.57
CA GLY A 121 -11.64 -13.17 -4.47
C GLY A 121 -11.17 -12.36 -3.26
N LEU A 122 -10.15 -11.53 -3.44
CA LEU A 122 -9.60 -10.63 -2.42
C LEU A 122 -10.23 -9.24 -2.57
N ALA A 123 -10.52 -8.58 -1.45
CA ALA A 123 -10.65 -7.12 -1.47
C ALA A 123 -9.27 -6.47 -1.72
N VAL A 124 -9.25 -5.23 -2.20
CA VAL A 124 -7.99 -4.53 -2.51
C VAL A 124 -7.97 -3.13 -1.92
N ALA A 125 -6.91 -2.84 -1.17
CA ALA A 125 -6.69 -1.55 -0.52
C ALA A 125 -5.79 -0.65 -1.36
N GLN A 126 -6.19 0.61 -1.50
CA GLN A 126 -5.30 1.68 -1.91
C GLN A 126 -4.36 2.00 -0.74
N LYS A 127 -3.05 1.93 -0.96
CA LYS A 127 -2.06 2.44 0.00
C LYS A 127 -1.63 3.85 -0.36
N ASN A 128 -1.85 4.81 0.54
CA ASN A 128 -1.48 6.23 0.35
C ASN A 128 -1.94 6.76 -1.02
N ALA A 129 -1.13 7.59 -1.68
CA ALA A 129 -1.39 8.14 -3.01
C ALA A 129 -2.72 8.92 -3.10
N PRO A 130 -2.95 9.95 -2.27
CA PRO A 130 -4.18 10.74 -2.26
C PRO A 130 -4.48 11.44 -3.60
N GLU A 131 -3.49 11.55 -4.49
CA GLU A 131 -3.64 12.11 -5.84
C GLU A 131 -4.31 11.16 -6.84
N LEU A 132 -4.54 9.90 -6.45
CA LEU A 132 -5.29 8.91 -7.22
C LEU A 132 -6.77 8.92 -6.83
N ASP A 133 -7.63 8.81 -7.84
CA ASP A 133 -9.04 8.48 -7.63
C ASP A 133 -9.18 6.96 -7.44
N GLY A 134 -8.84 6.47 -6.25
CA GLY A 134 -8.80 5.04 -5.97
C GLY A 134 -10.14 4.34 -6.13
N ALA A 135 -11.24 5.00 -5.78
CA ALA A 135 -12.58 4.46 -5.98
C ALA A 135 -12.88 4.25 -7.48
N ALA A 136 -12.51 5.20 -8.34
CA ALA A 136 -12.65 5.03 -9.80
C ALA A 136 -11.68 3.99 -10.39
N LEU A 137 -10.55 3.70 -9.72
CA LEU A 137 -9.63 2.62 -10.07
C LEU A 137 -10.13 1.24 -9.61
N GLY A 138 -11.15 1.20 -8.74
CA GLY A 138 -11.78 -0.03 -8.25
C GLY A 138 -11.24 -0.53 -6.90
N PHE A 139 -10.48 0.28 -6.16
CA PHE A 139 -10.10 -0.05 -4.79
C PHE A 139 -11.32 -0.09 -3.88
N ASP A 140 -11.35 -1.05 -2.95
CA ASP A 140 -12.49 -1.29 -2.06
C ASP A 140 -12.43 -0.46 -0.76
N PHE A 141 -11.21 -0.12 -0.33
CA PHE A 141 -10.92 0.66 0.87
C PHE A 141 -9.52 1.30 0.76
N ALA A 142 -9.16 2.14 1.72
CA ALA A 142 -7.83 2.72 1.82
C ALA A 142 -7.11 2.30 3.10
N VAL A 143 -5.78 2.15 2.98
CA VAL A 143 -4.85 2.21 4.10
C VAL A 143 -3.98 3.44 3.87
N ALA A 144 -4.02 4.41 4.77
CA ALA A 144 -3.24 5.63 4.71
C ALA A 144 -2.19 5.64 5.84
N GLU A 145 -1.10 6.35 5.62
CA GLU A 145 -0.09 6.63 6.64
C GLU A 145 -0.02 8.13 6.87
N ASP A 146 -0.01 8.53 8.14
CA ASP A 146 0.13 9.91 8.61
C ASP A 146 -0.94 10.87 8.03
N CYS A 147 -2.18 10.41 7.76
CA CYS A 147 -3.19 11.28 7.14
C CYS A 147 -3.57 12.47 8.04
N GLY A 148 -3.50 12.31 9.36
CA GLY A 148 -3.72 13.38 10.33
C GLY A 148 -2.56 14.36 10.36
N ALA A 149 -1.33 13.88 10.21
CA ALA A 149 -0.14 14.75 10.13
C ALA A 149 -0.13 15.62 8.85
N TYR A 150 -0.71 15.13 7.76
CA TYR A 150 -0.73 15.82 6.46
C TYR A 150 -2.06 16.51 6.10
N ASP A 151 -3.08 16.43 6.95
CA ASP A 151 -4.44 16.95 6.67
C ASP A 151 -5.10 16.30 5.44
N GLU A 152 -4.92 14.97 5.30
CA GLU A 152 -5.32 14.18 4.13
C GLU A 152 -6.44 13.17 4.43
N CYS A 153 -6.84 12.98 5.70
CA CYS A 153 -7.83 11.97 6.06
C CYS A 153 -9.18 12.13 5.33
N ALA A 154 -9.60 13.37 5.07
CA ALA A 154 -10.82 13.65 4.32
C ALA A 154 -10.73 13.17 2.87
N VAL A 155 -9.55 13.23 2.24
CA VAL A 155 -9.34 12.78 0.85
C VAL A 155 -9.67 11.29 0.73
N PHE A 156 -9.20 10.48 1.67
CA PHE A 156 -9.46 9.05 1.67
C PHE A 156 -10.91 8.71 2.05
N THR A 157 -11.47 9.38 3.07
CA THR A 157 -12.82 9.07 3.56
C THR A 157 -13.94 9.58 2.65
N ASP A 158 -13.68 10.60 1.83
CA ASP A 158 -14.59 11.02 0.76
C ASP A 158 -14.62 9.99 -0.40
N ALA A 159 -13.50 9.30 -0.64
CA ALA A 159 -13.39 8.29 -1.70
C ALA A 159 -13.85 6.89 -1.24
N HIS A 160 -13.58 6.52 0.01
CA HIS A 160 -13.73 5.15 0.51
C HIS A 160 -14.56 5.08 1.79
N PRO A 161 -15.48 4.10 1.90
CA PRO A 161 -16.31 3.92 3.10
C PRO A 161 -15.53 3.33 4.29
N VAL A 162 -14.35 2.78 4.04
CA VAL A 162 -13.46 2.19 5.04
C VAL A 162 -12.06 2.75 4.80
N VAL A 163 -11.50 3.39 5.83
CA VAL A 163 -10.13 3.91 5.80
C VAL A 163 -9.45 3.47 7.09
N LEU A 164 -8.32 2.78 6.96
CA LEU A 164 -7.40 2.54 8.06
C LEU A 164 -6.26 3.55 7.93
N ASP A 165 -6.07 4.41 8.91
CA ASP A 165 -4.94 5.31 8.99
C ASP A 165 -3.92 4.81 10.01
N VAL A 166 -2.64 4.92 9.67
CA VAL A 166 -1.51 4.54 10.51
C VAL A 166 -0.66 5.76 10.80
N GLU A 167 -0.58 6.14 12.07
CA GLU A 167 0.15 7.32 12.52
C GLU A 167 1.44 6.92 13.24
N TYR A 168 2.55 7.56 12.90
CA TYR A 168 3.86 7.24 13.49
C TYR A 168 4.28 8.20 14.61
N THR A 169 3.54 9.30 14.79
CA THR A 169 3.84 10.33 15.79
C THR A 169 2.70 10.55 16.77
N ASP A 170 3.00 11.06 17.96
CA ASP A 170 1.97 11.45 18.94
C ASP A 170 1.08 12.59 18.41
N GLU A 171 1.67 13.53 17.64
CA GLU A 171 0.96 14.70 17.11
C GLU A 171 -0.01 14.33 16.00
N GLY A 172 0.44 13.56 15.01
CA GLY A 172 -0.41 13.07 13.92
C GLY A 172 -1.50 12.14 14.42
N PHE A 173 -1.17 11.23 15.35
CA PHE A 173 -2.16 10.36 15.99
C PHE A 173 -3.26 11.14 16.71
N ALA A 174 -2.90 12.19 17.46
CA ALA A 174 -3.89 13.05 18.11
C ALA A 174 -4.76 13.79 17.09
N ALA A 175 -4.16 14.32 16.02
CA ALA A 175 -4.88 15.01 14.95
C ALA A 175 -5.88 14.08 14.22
N ALA A 176 -5.44 12.88 13.83
CA ALA A 176 -6.29 11.88 13.19
C ALA A 176 -7.42 11.41 14.12
N CYS A 177 -7.15 11.20 15.42
CA CYS A 177 -8.18 10.84 16.39
C CYS A 177 -9.24 11.93 16.61
N ASP A 178 -8.88 13.21 16.51
CA ASP A 178 -9.84 14.32 16.58
C ASP A 178 -10.74 14.35 15.35
N LEU A 179 -10.20 14.02 14.16
CA LEU A 179 -10.96 13.95 12.91
C LEU A 179 -11.88 12.71 12.83
N ALA A 180 -11.51 11.60 13.45
CA ALA A 180 -12.25 10.34 13.40
C ALA A 180 -13.68 10.42 13.96
N ASP A 181 -14.01 11.44 14.77
CA ASP A 181 -15.39 11.70 15.22
C ASP A 181 -16.31 12.17 14.08
N ASP A 182 -15.75 12.96 13.15
CA ASP A 182 -16.49 13.62 12.08
C ASP A 182 -16.38 12.87 10.75
N LEU A 183 -15.30 12.11 10.55
CA LEU A 183 -15.03 11.34 9.33
C LEU A 183 -15.46 9.88 9.49
N ALA A 184 -16.70 9.60 9.09
CA ALA A 184 -17.26 8.25 9.13
C ALA A 184 -16.40 7.26 8.32
N GLY A 185 -16.08 6.12 8.93
CA GLY A 185 -15.28 5.07 8.30
C GLY A 185 -13.78 5.15 8.55
N LEU A 186 -13.29 6.24 9.16
CA LEU A 186 -11.90 6.38 9.59
C LEU A 186 -11.63 5.55 10.86
N SER A 187 -10.68 4.62 10.76
CA SER A 187 -10.09 3.90 11.89
C SER A 187 -8.62 4.28 11.97
N VAL A 188 -8.14 4.76 13.11
CA VAL A 188 -6.76 5.24 13.24
C VAL A 188 -6.01 4.35 14.23
N GLN A 189 -4.81 3.95 13.84
CA GLN A 189 -3.87 3.21 14.67
C GLN A 189 -2.54 3.95 14.73
N ARG A 190 -2.00 4.18 15.92
CA ARG A 190 -0.60 4.54 16.08
C ARG A 190 0.29 3.30 16.06
N ARG A 191 1.39 3.36 15.30
CA ARG A 191 2.41 2.31 15.24
C ARG A 191 3.81 2.89 15.43
N ASP A 192 4.77 2.03 15.76
CA ASP A 192 6.18 2.35 15.57
C ASP A 192 6.53 2.24 14.08
N LEU A 193 7.49 3.05 13.60
CA LEU A 193 7.87 3.09 12.19
C LEU A 193 8.40 1.76 11.66
N ALA A 194 8.97 0.92 12.54
CA ALA A 194 9.44 -0.41 12.18
C ALA A 194 8.30 -1.44 12.06
N VAL A 195 7.06 -1.04 12.38
CA VAL A 195 5.85 -1.88 12.38
C VAL A 195 6.09 -3.19 13.12
N SER A 196 6.80 -3.10 14.25
CA SER A 196 7.35 -4.24 14.97
C SER A 196 6.27 -5.17 15.56
N LEU A 197 6.70 -6.35 15.99
CA LEU A 197 5.84 -7.37 16.61
C LEU A 197 5.67 -7.13 18.12
N PRO A 198 4.61 -7.65 18.77
CA PRO A 198 4.34 -7.40 20.19
C PRO A 198 5.44 -7.83 21.18
N ASP A 199 6.36 -8.69 20.76
CA ASP A 199 7.51 -9.13 21.54
C ASP A 199 8.75 -8.22 21.41
N ASP A 200 8.71 -7.23 20.53
CA ASP A 200 9.75 -6.23 20.36
C ASP A 200 9.70 -5.17 21.49
N PRO A 201 10.84 -4.78 22.10
CA PRO A 201 10.86 -3.74 23.13
C PRO A 201 10.38 -2.36 22.67
N ASP A 202 10.48 -2.05 21.36
CA ASP A 202 10.08 -0.77 20.79
C ASP A 202 8.65 -0.80 20.21
N TYR A 203 7.89 -1.88 20.47
CA TYR A 203 6.54 -2.08 19.97
C TYR A 203 5.56 -1.00 20.42
N VAL A 204 4.94 -0.34 19.43
CA VAL A 204 3.82 0.57 19.62
C VAL A 204 2.63 0.08 18.80
N ALA A 205 1.48 -0.09 19.45
CA ALA A 205 0.19 -0.30 18.81
C ALA A 205 -0.91 0.28 19.70
N GLU A 206 -1.39 1.45 19.33
CA GLU A 206 -2.45 2.16 20.03
C GLU A 206 -3.57 2.49 19.05
N TRP A 207 -4.82 2.28 19.43
CA TRP A 207 -5.97 2.66 18.62
C TRP A 207 -6.59 3.92 19.23
N CYS A 208 -7.23 4.76 18.42
CA CYS A 208 -8.01 5.86 18.99
C CYS A 208 -8.96 5.32 20.07
N PRO A 209 -9.15 6.05 21.17
CA PRO A 209 -10.03 5.61 22.25
C PRO A 209 -11.42 5.29 21.70
N ALA A 210 -11.96 4.12 22.09
CA ALA A 210 -13.36 3.81 21.80
C ALA A 210 -14.24 4.86 22.50
N ARG A 211 -15.10 5.53 21.73
CA ARG A 211 -16.04 6.54 22.24
C ARG A 211 -17.46 6.01 22.22
#